data_AF-A0ABD0U7P2-F1
#
_entry.id   AF-A0ABD0U7P2-F1
#
_cell.length_a   1.000
_cell.length_b   1.000
_cell.length_c   1.000
_cell.angle_alpha   90.00
_cell.angle_beta   90.00
_cell.angle_gamma   90.00
#
_symmetry.space_group_name_H-M   'P 1'
#
loop_
_entity.id
_entity.type
_entity.pdbx_description
1 polymer ?
#
loop_
_entity_poly.entity_id
_entity_poly.type
_entity_poly.pdbx_seq_one_letter_code
_entity_poly.pdbx_strand_id
1 'polypeptide(L)'
;MAQQILEYVRKEVDADKIWASLDSLPPTHNLWDDLINVAVQLRFIKQWDPIISVCEWMLYKSSFRPDVICYNLLIDAYGQKYNYKRAEAVYLQLLEAQCIPTEDTYALLIGAYCKYGLLEKADAVLAEMRERGVSPGAVAYNAYMDGLLKGRNIQKAVEVFQRMKKDRCQPSTDTYTMMINLYGKASQSIMALKVFNEMKTEKCRPNICTFTALINAFAREGLCEKAEEVFEELQEAGLEPDVYAYNALMEAYSRAGFPYATSEIFSLMQHMGCEPDRASYNIMVDAYGRAGLNEDAEAIFEELKRRGMTPTMKSHMLLLSAYSKSGNIPKCEDIVNQMLKSGLRPDTFVLNSMLNAYGKMGQFDKMEEILHLMENGPFEADITTYNILINIYGRAGFFSRMEELFKSLVCKKMMADVVTWTSRMGAYSRKKQYYKCLEIFEEMVDSGCYPDGGTARVLLSSCSTDEEIAEVSVIIRAMHKDVKTVLSI
;
A
#
# COMPACT_ATOMS: atom_id res chain seq x y z
N MET A 1 -33.49 -23.25 -5.83
CA MET A 1 -32.60 -23.94 -6.79
C MET A 1 -31.26 -23.19 -6.88
N ALA A 2 -31.25 -21.87 -7.07
CA ALA A 2 -30.05 -21.02 -6.99
C ALA A 2 -29.06 -21.37 -5.84
N GLN A 3 -29.52 -21.50 -4.59
CA GLN A 3 -28.63 -21.77 -3.45
C GLN A 3 -27.93 -23.14 -3.51
N GLN A 4 -28.60 -24.17 -4.07
CA GLN A 4 -28.00 -25.49 -4.27
C GLN A 4 -26.96 -25.47 -5.40
N ILE A 5 -27.24 -24.74 -6.48
CA ILE A 5 -26.29 -24.52 -7.57
C ILE A 5 -25.06 -23.76 -7.06
N LEU A 6 -25.26 -22.72 -6.25
CA LEU A 6 -24.17 -21.97 -5.63
C LEU A 6 -23.26 -22.88 -4.78
N GLU A 7 -23.83 -23.71 -3.91
CA GLU A 7 -23.03 -24.61 -3.06
C GLU A 7 -22.23 -25.65 -3.87
N TYR A 8 -22.77 -26.11 -5.00
CA TYR A 8 -22.09 -27.03 -5.89
C TYR A 8 -20.96 -26.34 -6.67
N VAL A 9 -21.26 -25.23 -7.32
CA VAL A 9 -20.32 -24.43 -8.13
C VAL A 9 -19.19 -23.84 -7.28
N ARG A 10 -19.41 -23.63 -5.97
CA ARG A 10 -18.35 -23.23 -5.02
C ARG A 10 -17.33 -24.33 -4.74
N LYS A 11 -17.73 -25.60 -4.85
CA LYS A 11 -16.88 -26.77 -4.51
C LYS A 11 -16.16 -27.33 -5.71
N GLU A 12 -16.78 -27.27 -6.89
CA GLU A 12 -16.21 -27.78 -8.12
C GLU A 12 -15.46 -26.66 -8.87
N VAL A 13 -14.20 -26.91 -9.20
CA VAL A 13 -13.34 -25.95 -9.93
C VAL A 13 -13.28 -26.29 -11.42
N ASP A 14 -13.67 -27.50 -11.78
CA ASP A 14 -13.63 -28.02 -13.15
C ASP A 14 -14.81 -27.50 -13.97
N ALA A 15 -14.52 -26.72 -15.01
CA ALA A 15 -15.50 -26.12 -15.89
C ALA A 15 -16.36 -27.18 -16.61
N ASP A 16 -15.78 -28.31 -17.01
CA ASP A 16 -16.49 -29.35 -17.77
C ASP A 16 -17.53 -30.05 -16.90
N LYS A 17 -17.24 -30.24 -15.62
CA LYS A 17 -18.20 -30.82 -14.65
C LYS A 17 -19.29 -29.84 -14.27
N ILE A 18 -18.95 -28.55 -14.12
CA ILE A 18 -19.96 -27.51 -13.92
C ILE A 18 -20.92 -27.50 -15.12
N TRP A 19 -20.40 -27.54 -16.35
CA TRP A 19 -21.21 -27.57 -17.56
C TRP A 19 -22.06 -28.84 -17.65
N ALA A 20 -21.51 -30.02 -17.38
CA ALA A 20 -22.27 -31.27 -17.35
C ALA A 20 -23.40 -31.26 -16.32
N SER A 21 -23.17 -30.66 -15.14
CA SER A 21 -24.19 -30.51 -14.12
C SER A 21 -25.25 -29.50 -14.54
N LEU A 22 -24.88 -28.38 -15.16
CA LEU A 22 -25.83 -27.37 -15.65
C LEU A 22 -26.68 -27.92 -16.81
N ASP A 23 -26.10 -28.75 -17.68
CA ASP A 23 -26.80 -29.45 -18.77
C ASP A 23 -27.86 -30.43 -18.27
N SER A 24 -27.71 -30.95 -17.05
CA SER A 24 -28.67 -31.86 -16.42
C SER A 24 -29.88 -31.16 -15.77
N LEU A 25 -29.87 -29.82 -15.70
CA LEU A 25 -30.93 -29.05 -15.04
C LEU A 25 -32.16 -28.92 -15.95
N PRO A 26 -33.39 -29.09 -15.40
CA PRO A 26 -34.60 -28.90 -16.18
C PRO A 26 -34.75 -27.41 -16.59
N PRO A 27 -35.14 -27.12 -17.84
CA PRO A 27 -35.35 -25.75 -18.31
C PRO A 27 -36.63 -25.20 -17.67
N THR A 28 -36.49 -24.63 -16.47
CA THR A 28 -37.56 -23.92 -15.78
C THR A 28 -37.55 -22.44 -16.18
N HIS A 29 -38.71 -21.79 -16.12
CA HIS A 29 -38.87 -20.39 -16.53
C HIS A 29 -37.96 -19.41 -15.76
N ASN A 30 -37.47 -19.79 -14.58
CA ASN A 30 -36.64 -18.95 -13.70
C ASN A 30 -35.18 -19.39 -13.62
N LEU A 31 -34.74 -20.38 -14.41
CA LEU A 31 -33.39 -20.93 -14.32
C LEU A 31 -32.31 -19.88 -14.59
N TRP A 32 -32.54 -19.00 -15.57
CA TRP A 32 -31.57 -17.97 -15.96
C TRP A 32 -31.40 -16.90 -14.88
N ASP A 33 -32.50 -16.43 -14.28
CA ASP A 33 -32.47 -15.48 -13.17
C ASP A 33 -31.78 -16.08 -11.95
N ASP A 34 -32.04 -17.36 -11.66
CA ASP A 34 -31.37 -18.10 -10.60
C ASP A 34 -29.85 -18.19 -10.85
N LEU A 35 -29.41 -18.43 -12.10
CA LEU A 35 -27.97 -18.49 -12.46
C LEU A 35 -27.29 -17.11 -12.40
N ILE A 36 -27.96 -16.04 -12.84
CA ILE A 36 -27.46 -14.67 -12.68
C ILE A 36 -27.30 -14.34 -11.20
N ASN A 37 -28.29 -14.67 -10.37
CA ASN A 37 -28.21 -14.49 -8.92
C ASN A 37 -27.06 -15.27 -8.30
N VAL A 38 -26.80 -16.51 -8.74
CA VAL A 38 -25.64 -17.30 -8.32
C VAL A 38 -24.34 -16.58 -8.71
N ALA A 39 -24.20 -16.12 -9.95
CA ALA A 39 -23.00 -15.41 -10.41
C ALA A 39 -22.76 -14.09 -9.65
N VAL A 40 -23.84 -13.34 -9.36
CA VAL A 40 -23.78 -12.14 -8.51
C VAL A 40 -23.35 -12.47 -7.09
N GLN A 41 -23.85 -13.56 -6.50
CA GLN A 41 -23.41 -14.00 -5.17
C GLN A 41 -21.94 -14.44 -5.16
N LEU A 42 -21.49 -15.15 -6.20
CA LEU A 42 -20.07 -15.52 -6.37
C LEU A 42 -19.17 -14.29 -6.49
N ARG A 43 -19.66 -13.20 -7.11
CA ARG A 43 -18.95 -11.91 -7.20
C ARG A 43 -18.68 -11.32 -5.81
N PHE A 44 -19.67 -11.35 -4.91
CA PHE A 44 -19.48 -10.87 -3.53
C PHE A 44 -18.45 -11.69 -2.75
N ILE A 45 -18.32 -12.98 -3.07
CA ILE A 45 -17.34 -13.90 -2.45
C ILE A 45 -15.99 -13.88 -3.22
N LYS A 46 -15.89 -13.13 -4.32
CA LYS A 46 -14.70 -12.97 -5.18
C LYS A 46 -14.21 -14.29 -5.80
N GLN A 47 -15.11 -15.22 -6.09
CA GLN A 47 -14.79 -16.45 -6.82
C GLN A 47 -14.98 -16.23 -8.32
N TRP A 48 -13.91 -15.86 -9.02
CA TRP A 48 -13.99 -15.45 -10.43
C TRP A 48 -14.07 -16.61 -11.41
N ASP A 49 -13.39 -17.73 -11.14
CA ASP A 49 -13.39 -18.91 -12.02
C ASP A 49 -14.79 -19.52 -12.21
N PRO A 50 -15.57 -19.75 -11.14
CA PRO A 50 -16.91 -20.30 -11.31
C PRO A 50 -17.88 -19.30 -11.97
N ILE A 51 -17.67 -17.99 -11.81
CA ILE A 51 -18.44 -16.97 -12.55
C ILE A 51 -18.20 -17.11 -14.05
N ILE A 52 -16.93 -17.25 -14.46
CA ILE A 52 -16.56 -17.43 -15.87
C ILE A 52 -17.24 -18.68 -16.43
N SER A 53 -17.11 -19.82 -15.74
CA SER A 53 -17.71 -21.07 -16.20
C SER A 53 -19.24 -20.99 -16.33
N VAL A 54 -19.93 -20.39 -15.36
CA VAL A 54 -21.40 -20.25 -15.39
C VAL A 54 -21.83 -19.28 -16.48
N CYS A 55 -21.20 -18.12 -16.60
CA CYS A 55 -21.60 -17.11 -17.58
C CYS A 55 -21.26 -17.53 -19.02
N GLU A 56 -20.12 -18.21 -19.25
CA GLU A 56 -19.80 -18.78 -20.57
C GLU A 56 -20.78 -19.88 -20.96
N TRP A 57 -21.17 -20.74 -20.02
CA TRP A 57 -22.22 -21.74 -20.27
C TRP A 57 -23.55 -21.08 -20.63
N MET A 58 -23.91 -20.00 -19.93
CA MET A 58 -25.12 -19.24 -20.23
C MET A 58 -25.08 -18.64 -21.64
N LEU A 59 -23.96 -18.06 -22.05
CA LEU A 59 -23.79 -17.53 -23.42
C LEU A 59 -23.84 -18.64 -24.48
N TYR A 60 -23.35 -19.84 -24.18
CA TYR A 60 -23.34 -20.97 -25.12
C TYR A 60 -24.71 -21.63 -25.30
N LYS A 61 -25.48 -21.82 -24.21
CA LYS A 61 -26.78 -22.50 -24.25
C LYS A 61 -27.98 -21.59 -24.48
N SER A 62 -27.85 -20.30 -24.20
CA SER A 62 -29.00 -19.39 -24.32
C SER A 62 -29.40 -19.23 -25.79
N SER A 63 -30.63 -19.67 -26.10
CA SER A 63 -31.32 -19.35 -27.36
C SER A 63 -32.02 -17.98 -27.32
N PHE A 64 -32.01 -17.32 -26.16
CA PHE A 64 -32.58 -15.99 -25.93
C PHE A 64 -31.46 -14.94 -25.86
N ARG A 65 -31.78 -13.68 -26.17
CA ARG A 65 -30.81 -12.56 -26.14
C ARG A 65 -30.11 -12.50 -24.76
N PRO A 66 -28.79 -12.73 -24.68
CA PRO A 66 -28.08 -12.68 -23.41
C PRO A 66 -28.18 -11.30 -22.77
N ASP A 67 -28.41 -11.26 -21.47
CA ASP A 67 -28.53 -10.02 -20.70
C ASP A 67 -27.15 -9.33 -20.58
N VAL A 68 -27.13 -8.00 -20.61
CA VAL A 68 -25.94 -7.16 -20.41
C VAL A 68 -25.26 -7.48 -19.09
N ILE A 69 -26.03 -7.89 -18.07
CA ILE A 69 -25.51 -8.31 -16.76
C ILE A 69 -24.54 -9.49 -16.89
N CYS A 70 -24.82 -10.46 -17.75
CA CYS A 70 -23.96 -11.64 -17.95
C CYS A 70 -22.59 -11.23 -18.52
N TYR A 71 -22.59 -10.36 -19.53
CA TYR A 71 -21.36 -9.79 -20.09
C TYR A 71 -20.60 -8.93 -19.09
N ASN A 72 -21.29 -8.10 -18.30
CA ASN A 72 -20.66 -7.29 -17.25
C ASN A 72 -19.97 -8.17 -16.20
N LEU A 73 -20.60 -9.27 -15.77
CA LEU A 73 -20.00 -10.22 -14.85
C LEU A 73 -18.75 -10.90 -15.42
N LEU A 74 -18.76 -11.25 -16.72
CA LEU A 74 -17.58 -11.78 -17.41
C LEU A 74 -16.46 -10.75 -17.55
N ILE A 75 -16.77 -9.51 -17.93
CA ILE A 75 -15.79 -8.42 -18.03
C ILE A 75 -15.15 -8.16 -16.66
N ASP A 76 -15.93 -8.11 -15.57
CA ASP A 76 -15.38 -7.97 -14.21
C ASP A 76 -14.51 -9.17 -13.87
N ALA A 77 -14.99 -10.41 -14.03
CA ALA A 77 -14.22 -11.61 -13.70
C ALA A 77 -12.88 -11.67 -14.45
N TYR A 78 -12.87 -11.41 -15.76
CA TYR A 78 -11.65 -11.34 -16.56
C TYR A 78 -10.76 -10.17 -16.17
N GLY A 79 -11.33 -9.01 -15.85
CA GLY A 79 -10.59 -7.85 -15.34
C GLY A 79 -9.93 -8.10 -13.96
N GLN A 80 -10.57 -8.88 -13.08
CA GLN A 80 -10.05 -9.25 -11.76
C GLN A 80 -8.97 -10.32 -11.85
N LYS A 81 -9.05 -11.22 -12.83
CA LYS A 81 -8.04 -12.24 -13.11
C LYS A 81 -6.81 -11.72 -13.85
N TYR A 82 -6.69 -10.40 -14.05
CA TYR A 82 -5.66 -9.82 -14.91
C TYR A 82 -5.65 -10.54 -16.26
N ASN A 83 -6.79 -10.50 -16.97
CA ASN A 83 -6.88 -10.84 -18.39
C ASN A 83 -7.69 -9.80 -19.19
N TYR A 84 -7.10 -8.62 -19.47
CA TYR A 84 -7.79 -7.54 -20.18
C TYR A 84 -8.16 -7.93 -21.62
N LYS A 85 -7.37 -8.80 -22.28
CA LYS A 85 -7.64 -9.22 -23.67
C LYS A 85 -8.94 -10.02 -23.77
N ARG A 86 -9.20 -10.89 -22.79
CA ARG A 86 -10.48 -11.60 -22.72
C ARG A 86 -11.63 -10.68 -22.33
N ALA A 87 -11.41 -9.72 -21.42
CA ALA A 87 -12.42 -8.71 -21.11
C ALA A 87 -12.80 -7.86 -22.36
N GLU A 88 -11.81 -7.47 -23.16
CA GLU A 88 -11.99 -6.77 -24.45
C GLU A 88 -12.74 -7.64 -25.47
N ALA A 89 -12.38 -8.92 -25.58
CA ALA A 89 -13.11 -9.86 -26.43
C ALA A 89 -14.58 -10.03 -26.02
N VAL A 90 -14.87 -10.12 -24.72
CA VAL A 90 -16.25 -10.20 -24.20
C VAL A 90 -17.02 -8.91 -24.49
N TYR A 91 -16.38 -7.74 -24.40
CA TYR A 91 -17.00 -6.47 -24.80
C TYR A 91 -17.35 -6.43 -26.29
N LEU A 92 -16.45 -6.90 -27.16
CA LEU A 92 -16.75 -7.01 -28.60
C LEU A 92 -17.91 -7.98 -28.86
N GLN A 93 -17.97 -9.12 -28.16
CA GLN A 93 -19.11 -10.04 -28.24
C GLN A 93 -20.43 -9.40 -27.79
N LEU A 94 -20.41 -8.56 -26.75
CA LEU A 94 -21.59 -7.79 -26.31
C LEU A 94 -22.09 -6.88 -27.45
N LEU A 95 -21.17 -6.22 -28.17
CA LEU A 95 -21.51 -5.36 -29.31
C LEU A 95 -22.05 -6.15 -30.50
N GLU A 96 -21.43 -7.29 -30.82
CA GLU A 96 -21.88 -8.21 -31.89
C GLU A 96 -23.29 -8.77 -31.60
N ALA A 97 -23.59 -9.04 -30.33
CA ALA A 97 -24.90 -9.47 -29.86
C ALA A 97 -25.96 -8.34 -29.86
N GLN A 98 -25.61 -7.13 -30.31
CA GLN A 98 -26.47 -5.93 -30.34
C GLN A 98 -27.02 -5.55 -28.95
N CYS A 99 -26.30 -5.91 -27.89
CA CYS A 99 -26.62 -5.48 -26.53
C CYS A 99 -26.10 -4.05 -26.34
N ILE A 100 -26.87 -3.21 -25.63
CA ILE A 100 -26.50 -1.81 -25.39
C ILE A 100 -25.57 -1.76 -24.17
N PRO A 101 -24.29 -1.35 -24.31
CA PRO A 101 -23.39 -1.21 -23.16
C PRO A 101 -23.93 -0.17 -22.17
N THR A 102 -23.86 -0.47 -20.89
CA THR A 102 -24.27 0.46 -19.82
C THR A 102 -23.07 1.21 -19.25
N GLU A 103 -23.31 2.21 -18.40
CA GLU A 103 -22.24 2.88 -17.63
C GLU A 103 -21.37 1.86 -16.88
N ASP A 104 -21.99 0.83 -16.29
CA ASP A 104 -21.27 -0.24 -15.59
C ASP A 104 -20.35 -1.03 -16.53
N THR A 105 -20.77 -1.31 -17.77
CA THR A 105 -19.93 -1.99 -18.76
C THR A 105 -18.64 -1.22 -19.01
N TYR A 106 -18.75 0.10 -19.24
CA TYR A 106 -17.60 0.97 -19.45
C TYR A 106 -16.75 1.11 -18.18
N ALA A 107 -17.37 1.25 -17.00
CA ALA A 107 -16.67 1.36 -15.73
C ALA A 107 -15.81 0.10 -15.44
N LEU A 108 -16.33 -1.10 -15.75
CA LEU A 108 -15.62 -2.36 -15.61
C LEU A 108 -14.43 -2.45 -16.59
N LEU A 109 -14.59 -2.02 -17.83
CA LEU A 109 -13.50 -1.98 -18.82
C LEU A 109 -12.41 -0.99 -18.43
N ILE A 110 -12.79 0.21 -17.99
CA ILE A 110 -11.85 1.22 -17.47
C ILE A 110 -11.07 0.65 -16.29
N GLY A 111 -11.77 0.04 -15.32
CA GLY A 111 -11.15 -0.59 -14.16
C GLY A 111 -10.18 -1.71 -14.54
N ALA A 112 -10.54 -2.54 -15.52
CA ALA A 112 -9.66 -3.58 -16.05
C ALA A 112 -8.39 -2.98 -16.68
N TYR A 113 -8.51 -2.00 -17.58
CA TYR A 113 -7.35 -1.37 -18.21
C TYR A 113 -6.43 -0.65 -17.21
N CYS A 114 -7.01 0.03 -16.21
CA CYS A 114 -6.23 0.73 -15.19
C CYS A 114 -5.41 -0.21 -14.30
N LYS A 115 -5.95 -1.39 -13.97
CA LYS A 115 -5.19 -2.42 -13.23
C LYS A 115 -3.94 -2.91 -13.97
N TYR A 116 -3.93 -2.82 -15.29
CA TYR A 116 -2.79 -3.14 -16.13
C TYR A 116 -1.88 -1.96 -16.45
N GLY A 117 -2.22 -0.75 -15.97
CA GLY A 117 -1.50 0.47 -16.32
C GLY A 117 -1.72 0.94 -17.76
N LEU A 118 -2.72 0.41 -18.48
CA LEU A 118 -3.04 0.80 -19.85
C LEU A 118 -3.93 2.04 -19.88
N LEU A 119 -3.38 3.16 -19.44
CA LEU A 119 -4.15 4.39 -19.18
C LEU A 119 -4.70 5.02 -20.47
N GLU A 120 -4.01 4.87 -21.60
CA GLU A 120 -4.48 5.36 -22.90
C GLU A 120 -5.75 4.63 -23.35
N LYS A 121 -5.82 3.31 -23.13
CA LYS A 121 -7.04 2.53 -23.41
C LYS A 121 -8.17 2.94 -22.48
N ALA A 122 -7.89 3.19 -21.20
CA ALA A 122 -8.91 3.68 -20.27
C ALA A 122 -9.48 5.06 -20.69
N ASP A 123 -8.63 5.98 -21.15
CA ASP A 123 -9.08 7.27 -21.69
C ASP A 123 -9.90 7.11 -22.99
N ALA A 124 -9.52 6.18 -23.87
CA ALA A 124 -10.25 5.88 -25.08
C ALA A 124 -11.66 5.34 -24.79
N VAL A 125 -11.80 4.48 -23.77
CA VAL A 125 -13.12 3.96 -23.35
C VAL A 125 -14.03 5.09 -22.84
N LEU A 126 -13.49 6.08 -22.11
CA LEU A 126 -14.27 7.26 -21.69
C LEU A 126 -14.68 8.15 -22.87
N ALA A 127 -13.89 8.20 -23.94
CA ALA A 127 -14.25 8.90 -25.17
C ALA A 127 -15.34 8.15 -25.94
N GLU A 128 -15.17 6.84 -26.12
CA GLU A 128 -16.16 5.97 -26.77
C GLU A 128 -17.53 6.03 -26.07
N MET A 129 -17.53 6.02 -24.73
CA MET A 129 -18.74 6.15 -23.93
C MET A 129 -19.52 7.42 -24.31
N ARG A 130 -18.84 8.55 -24.49
CA ARG A 130 -19.45 9.84 -24.91
C ARG A 130 -19.93 9.80 -26.36
N GLU A 131 -19.15 9.22 -27.27
CA GLU A 131 -19.51 9.11 -28.70
C GLU A 131 -20.78 8.27 -28.91
N ARG A 132 -20.97 7.24 -28.08
CA ARG A 132 -22.16 6.39 -28.09
C ARG A 132 -23.35 6.99 -27.33
N GLY A 133 -23.23 8.24 -26.86
CA GLY A 133 -24.31 8.97 -26.21
C GLY A 133 -24.53 8.63 -24.73
N VAL A 134 -23.63 7.85 -24.11
CA VAL A 134 -23.68 7.57 -22.67
C VAL A 134 -22.79 8.59 -21.96
N SER A 135 -23.36 9.44 -21.11
CA SER A 135 -22.56 10.44 -20.38
C SER A 135 -21.82 9.78 -19.21
N PRO A 136 -20.50 9.96 -19.04
CA PRO A 136 -19.77 9.41 -17.91
C PRO A 136 -20.31 9.94 -16.58
N GLY A 137 -20.91 9.05 -15.79
CA GLY A 137 -21.38 9.33 -14.44
C GLY A 137 -20.31 9.08 -13.38
N ALA A 138 -20.71 9.15 -12.12
CA ALA A 138 -19.80 8.95 -10.99
C ALA A 138 -19.22 7.54 -10.95
N VAL A 139 -19.92 6.51 -11.47
CA VAL A 139 -19.47 5.12 -11.45
C VAL A 139 -18.25 4.95 -12.36
N ALA A 140 -18.34 5.47 -13.60
CA ALA A 140 -17.22 5.41 -14.55
C ALA A 140 -16.00 6.18 -14.05
N TYR A 141 -16.19 7.39 -13.51
CA TYR A 141 -15.10 8.18 -12.95
C TYR A 141 -14.47 7.54 -11.71
N ASN A 142 -15.29 7.01 -10.79
CA ASN A 142 -14.78 6.34 -9.59
C ASN A 142 -14.02 5.06 -9.96
N ALA A 143 -14.48 4.29 -10.95
CA ALA A 143 -13.73 3.13 -11.44
C ALA A 143 -12.36 3.54 -12.02
N TYR A 144 -12.30 4.66 -12.74
CA TYR A 144 -11.04 5.19 -13.24
C TYR A 144 -10.10 5.59 -12.11
N MET A 145 -10.60 6.39 -11.16
CA MET A 145 -9.80 6.86 -10.02
C MET A 145 -9.32 5.69 -9.14
N ASP A 146 -10.15 4.67 -8.90
CA ASP A 146 -9.77 3.49 -8.11
C ASP A 146 -8.69 2.68 -8.81
N GLY A 147 -8.83 2.50 -10.13
CA GLY A 147 -7.82 1.86 -10.96
C GLY A 147 -6.48 2.60 -10.92
N LEU A 148 -6.49 3.92 -11.06
CA LEU A 148 -5.30 4.77 -10.99
C LEU A 148 -4.64 4.74 -9.60
N LEU A 149 -5.45 4.74 -8.54
CA LEU A 149 -4.98 4.61 -7.17
C LEU A 149 -4.27 3.28 -6.91
N LYS A 150 -4.81 2.18 -7.44
CA LYS A 150 -4.18 0.86 -7.39
C LYS A 150 -2.89 0.81 -8.21
N GLY A 151 -2.87 1.48 -9.36
CA GLY A 151 -1.68 1.69 -10.19
C GLY A 151 -0.68 2.71 -9.65
N ARG A 152 -0.89 3.27 -8.45
CA ARG A 152 -0.06 4.32 -7.82
C ARG A 152 0.14 5.58 -8.67
N ASN A 153 -0.72 5.84 -9.65
CA ASN A 153 -0.64 7.04 -10.49
C ASN A 153 -1.49 8.18 -9.90
N ILE A 154 -0.94 8.80 -8.86
CA ILE A 154 -1.64 9.81 -8.03
C ILE A 154 -1.98 11.05 -8.85
N GLN A 155 -1.04 11.51 -9.68
CA GLN A 155 -1.21 12.75 -10.45
C GLN A 155 -2.38 12.64 -11.43
N LYS A 156 -2.45 11.53 -12.19
CA LYS A 156 -3.53 11.32 -13.14
C LYS A 156 -4.89 11.15 -12.45
N ALA A 157 -4.93 10.58 -11.23
CA ALA A 157 -6.17 10.49 -10.46
C ALA A 157 -6.72 11.88 -10.08
N VAL A 158 -5.84 12.82 -9.73
CA VAL A 158 -6.23 14.23 -9.47
C VAL A 158 -6.76 14.89 -10.76
N GLU A 159 -6.11 14.67 -11.90
CA GLU A 159 -6.57 15.18 -13.20
C GLU A 159 -7.96 14.64 -13.58
N VAL A 160 -8.20 13.34 -13.37
CA VAL A 160 -9.50 12.70 -13.61
C VAL A 160 -10.58 13.27 -12.70
N PHE A 161 -10.27 13.55 -11.43
CA PHE A 161 -11.20 14.22 -10.51
C PHE A 161 -11.55 15.64 -10.96
N GLN A 162 -10.57 16.41 -11.45
CA GLN A 162 -10.85 17.74 -12.01
C GLN A 162 -11.64 17.66 -13.32
N ARG A 163 -11.37 16.65 -14.15
CA ARG A 163 -12.13 16.38 -15.38
C ARG A 163 -13.60 16.06 -15.07
N MET A 164 -13.85 15.22 -14.07
CA MET A 164 -15.21 14.90 -13.60
C MET A 164 -16.01 16.17 -13.27
N LYS A 165 -15.40 17.11 -12.53
CA LYS A 165 -16.01 18.41 -12.22
C LYS A 165 -16.23 19.28 -13.45
N LYS A 166 -15.26 19.33 -14.36
CA LYS A 166 -15.36 20.07 -15.63
C LYS A 166 -16.52 19.57 -16.50
N ASP A 167 -16.74 18.26 -16.50
CA ASP A 167 -17.86 17.62 -17.19
C ASP A 167 -19.21 17.77 -16.44
N ARG A 168 -19.24 18.52 -15.34
CA ARG A 168 -20.41 18.76 -14.49
C ARG A 168 -21.01 17.48 -13.90
N CYS A 169 -20.20 16.43 -13.78
CA CYS A 169 -20.57 15.21 -13.06
C CYS A 169 -20.36 15.46 -11.55
N GLN A 170 -21.43 15.36 -10.75
CA GLN A 170 -21.34 15.63 -9.32
C GLN A 170 -20.56 14.51 -8.60
N PRO A 171 -19.48 14.83 -7.86
CA PRO A 171 -18.76 13.86 -7.06
C PRO A 171 -19.65 13.24 -5.98
N SER A 172 -19.55 11.92 -5.81
CA SER A 172 -20.26 11.21 -4.73
C SER A 172 -19.44 11.19 -3.43
N THR A 173 -20.04 10.72 -2.34
CA THR A 173 -19.33 10.48 -1.07
C THR A 173 -18.12 9.55 -1.26
N ASP A 174 -18.25 8.54 -2.11
CA ASP A 174 -17.15 7.62 -2.44
C ASP A 174 -16.04 8.34 -3.20
N THR A 175 -16.40 9.22 -4.16
CA THR A 175 -15.43 10.02 -4.89
C THR A 175 -14.57 10.86 -3.95
N TYR A 176 -15.20 11.60 -3.03
CA TYR A 176 -14.49 12.42 -2.05
C TYR A 176 -13.65 11.57 -1.09
N THR A 177 -14.19 10.45 -0.61
CA THR A 177 -13.46 9.52 0.28
C THR A 177 -12.20 8.95 -0.40
N MET A 178 -12.29 8.62 -1.69
CA MET A 178 -11.14 8.18 -2.49
C MET A 178 -10.07 9.27 -2.61
N MET A 179 -10.46 10.51 -2.88
CA MET A 179 -9.53 11.64 -2.97
C MET A 179 -8.87 11.99 -1.63
N ILE A 180 -9.60 11.90 -0.52
CA ILE A 180 -9.05 12.08 0.83
C ILE A 180 -8.02 10.99 1.13
N ASN A 181 -8.34 9.72 0.82
CA ASN A 181 -7.40 8.61 1.00
C ASN A 181 -6.16 8.72 0.09
N LEU A 182 -6.35 9.21 -1.14
CA LEU A 182 -5.27 9.53 -2.08
C LEU A 182 -4.27 10.51 -1.45
N TYR A 183 -4.75 11.68 -1.04
CA TYR A 183 -3.90 12.71 -0.43
C TYR A 183 -3.31 12.26 0.89
N GLY A 184 -4.06 11.50 1.69
CA GLY A 184 -3.55 10.90 2.92
C GLY A 184 -2.42 9.89 2.69
N LYS A 185 -2.48 9.07 1.65
CA LYS A 185 -1.37 8.16 1.29
C LYS A 185 -0.14 8.88 0.74
N ALA A 186 -0.35 10.06 0.16
CA ALA A 186 0.71 10.93 -0.34
C ALA A 186 1.36 11.81 0.75
N SER A 187 0.96 11.66 2.02
CA SER A 187 1.35 12.55 3.13
C SER A 187 1.09 14.03 2.81
N GLN A 188 -0.11 14.30 2.27
CA GLN A 188 -0.61 15.64 1.98
C GLN A 188 -1.93 15.90 2.75
N SER A 189 -1.88 15.80 4.08
CA SER A 189 -3.04 15.94 4.97
C SER A 189 -3.81 17.25 4.78
N ILE A 190 -3.11 18.35 4.48
CA ILE A 190 -3.72 19.66 4.20
C ILE A 190 -4.59 19.61 2.95
N MET A 191 -4.15 18.90 1.90
CA MET A 191 -4.95 18.72 0.68
C MET A 191 -6.16 17.81 0.94
N ALA A 192 -5.97 16.75 1.75
CA ALA A 192 -7.07 15.90 2.19
C ALA A 192 -8.15 16.72 2.94
N LEU A 193 -7.75 17.61 3.85
CA LEU A 193 -8.67 18.50 4.57
C LEU A 193 -9.39 19.49 3.63
N LYS A 194 -8.68 20.04 2.63
CA LYS A 194 -9.32 20.92 1.62
C LYS A 194 -10.42 20.19 0.86
N VAL A 195 -10.16 18.95 0.41
CA VAL A 195 -11.15 18.12 -0.29
C VAL A 195 -12.34 17.78 0.63
N PHE A 196 -12.08 17.51 1.91
CA PHE A 196 -13.13 17.27 2.89
C PHE A 196 -14.01 18.49 3.16
N ASN A 197 -13.42 19.68 3.25
CA ASN A 197 -14.19 20.92 3.37
C ASN A 197 -14.97 21.23 2.09
N GLU A 198 -14.38 20.96 0.92
CA GLU A 198 -15.08 21.07 -0.37
C GLU A 198 -16.32 20.17 -0.41
N MET A 199 -16.20 18.92 0.03
CA MET A 199 -17.31 17.97 0.14
C MET A 199 -18.48 18.53 0.97
N LYS A 200 -18.18 19.17 2.11
CA LYS A 200 -19.19 19.83 2.96
C LYS A 200 -19.84 21.02 2.25
N THR A 201 -19.06 21.85 1.55
CA THR A 201 -19.60 23.01 0.81
C THR A 201 -20.52 22.60 -0.34
N GLU A 202 -20.22 21.48 -1.00
CA GLU A 202 -21.06 20.87 -2.04
C GLU A 202 -22.25 20.09 -1.48
N LYS A 203 -22.51 20.18 -0.15
CA LYS A 203 -23.60 19.50 0.57
C LYS A 203 -23.58 17.98 0.45
N CYS A 204 -22.43 17.40 0.10
CA CYS A 204 -22.23 15.96 0.12
C CYS A 204 -21.93 15.54 1.57
N ARG A 205 -22.75 14.66 2.14
CA ARG A 205 -22.62 14.29 3.57
C ARG A 205 -21.44 13.32 3.77
N PRO A 206 -20.46 13.65 4.62
CA PRO A 206 -19.43 12.71 5.03
C PRO A 206 -20.03 11.50 5.73
N ASN A 207 -19.46 10.32 5.49
CA ASN A 207 -19.77 9.11 6.24
C ASN A 207 -18.56 8.71 7.12
N ILE A 208 -18.72 7.66 7.92
CA ILE A 208 -17.67 7.17 8.81
C ILE A 208 -16.36 6.87 8.06
N CYS A 209 -16.44 6.32 6.84
CA CYS A 209 -15.25 6.03 6.03
C CYS A 209 -14.53 7.31 5.60
N THR A 210 -15.27 8.38 5.29
CA THR A 210 -14.69 9.70 4.94
C THR A 210 -13.90 10.28 6.11
N PHE A 211 -14.49 10.29 7.31
CA PHE A 211 -13.82 10.76 8.53
C PHE A 211 -12.60 9.90 8.87
N THR A 212 -12.74 8.57 8.88
CA THR A 212 -11.63 7.64 9.13
C THR A 212 -10.50 7.82 8.11
N ALA A 213 -10.80 8.11 6.84
CA ALA A 213 -9.78 8.41 5.83
C ALA A 213 -9.02 9.71 6.14
N LEU A 214 -9.71 10.75 6.62
CA LEU A 214 -9.10 12.03 6.99
C LEU A 214 -8.27 11.91 8.28
N ILE A 215 -8.76 11.22 9.30
CA ILE A 215 -8.02 10.92 10.53
C ILE A 215 -6.74 10.16 10.18
N ASN A 216 -6.81 9.15 9.31
CA ASN A 216 -5.64 8.42 8.82
C ASN A 216 -4.64 9.31 8.05
N ALA A 217 -5.12 10.33 7.34
CA ALA A 217 -4.25 11.28 6.64
C ALA A 217 -3.41 12.09 7.64
N PHE A 218 -4.03 12.60 8.71
CA PHE A 218 -3.31 13.27 9.80
C PHE A 218 -2.43 12.31 10.61
N ALA A 219 -2.91 11.10 10.86
CA ALA A 219 -2.17 10.08 11.60
C ALA A 219 -0.82 9.76 10.94
N ARG A 220 -0.78 9.62 9.61
CA ARG A 220 0.47 9.33 8.87
C ARG A 220 1.54 10.41 9.02
N GLU A 221 1.13 11.65 9.24
CA GLU A 221 2.03 12.78 9.49
C GLU A 221 2.31 13.01 10.99
N GLY A 222 1.71 12.20 11.88
CA GLY A 222 1.86 12.34 13.33
C GLY A 222 1.14 13.57 13.90
N LEU A 223 0.18 14.15 13.17
CA LEU A 223 -0.58 15.33 13.60
C LEU A 223 -1.78 14.91 14.47
N CYS A 224 -1.52 14.47 15.70
CA CYS A 224 -2.54 13.90 16.60
C CYS A 224 -3.65 14.90 16.99
N GLU A 225 -3.33 16.17 17.25
CA GLU A 225 -4.31 17.21 17.59
C GLU A 225 -5.38 17.37 16.50
N LYS A 226 -4.96 17.44 15.23
CA LYS A 226 -5.89 17.52 14.09
C LYS A 226 -6.67 16.23 13.87
N ALA A 227 -6.06 15.09 14.17
CA ALA A 227 -6.74 13.80 14.09
C ALA A 227 -7.86 13.71 15.14
N GLU A 228 -7.62 14.26 16.33
CA GLU A 228 -8.59 14.37 17.42
C GLU A 228 -9.72 15.34 17.09
N GLU A 229 -9.43 16.56 16.57
CA GLU A 229 -10.46 17.51 16.11
C GLU A 229 -11.44 16.86 15.10
N VAL A 230 -10.92 16.07 14.16
CA VAL A 230 -11.75 15.37 13.16
C VAL A 230 -12.52 14.20 13.79
N PHE A 231 -11.98 13.55 14.82
CA PHE A 231 -12.67 12.49 15.55
C PHE A 231 -13.82 13.04 16.39
N GLU A 232 -13.62 14.18 17.05
CA GLU A 232 -14.69 14.92 17.74
C GLU A 232 -15.78 15.35 16.75
N GLU A 233 -15.41 15.89 15.58
CA GLU A 233 -16.37 16.26 14.54
C GLU A 233 -17.18 15.04 14.03
N LEU A 234 -16.56 13.85 13.95
CA LEU A 234 -17.27 12.60 13.64
C LEU A 234 -18.37 12.30 14.68
N GLN A 235 -18.07 12.48 15.96
CA GLN A 235 -19.02 12.25 17.06
C GLN A 235 -20.13 13.31 17.08
N GLU A 236 -19.78 14.58 16.87
CA GLU A 236 -20.73 15.69 16.76
C GLU A 236 -21.69 15.53 15.56
N ALA A 237 -21.23 14.91 14.48
CA ALA A 237 -22.06 14.54 13.34
C ALA A 237 -23.06 13.40 13.66
N GLY A 238 -23.05 12.86 14.88
CA GLY A 238 -23.92 11.78 15.33
C GLY A 238 -23.52 10.41 14.76
N LEU A 239 -22.28 10.25 14.29
CA LEU A 239 -21.75 8.99 13.81
C LEU A 239 -21.03 8.28 14.97
N GLU A 240 -21.38 7.02 15.21
CA GLU A 240 -20.68 6.21 16.21
C GLU A 240 -19.31 5.78 15.67
N PRO A 241 -18.19 6.11 16.36
CA PRO A 241 -16.87 5.69 15.90
C PRO A 241 -16.72 4.17 15.95
N ASP A 242 -16.31 3.58 14.83
CA ASP A 242 -16.03 2.16 14.72
C ASP A 242 -14.57 1.84 15.08
N VAL A 243 -14.23 0.55 15.05
CA VAL A 243 -12.86 0.07 15.31
C VAL A 243 -11.82 0.75 14.42
N TYR A 244 -12.17 1.09 13.18
CA TYR A 244 -11.26 1.73 12.23
C TYR A 244 -11.00 3.19 12.57
N ALA A 245 -12.02 3.93 13.02
CA ALA A 245 -11.88 5.31 13.48
C ALA A 245 -11.00 5.39 14.73
N TYR A 246 -11.25 4.53 15.74
CA TYR A 246 -10.40 4.45 16.93
C TYR A 246 -8.95 4.06 16.58
N ASN A 247 -8.77 3.04 15.73
CA ASN A 247 -7.43 2.65 15.27
C ASN A 247 -6.71 3.79 14.54
N ALA A 248 -7.41 4.60 13.75
CA ALA A 248 -6.81 5.75 13.07
C ALA A 248 -6.36 6.83 14.07
N LEU A 249 -7.16 7.11 15.10
CA LEU A 249 -6.81 8.05 16.17
C LEU A 249 -5.63 7.55 17.01
N MET A 250 -5.66 6.28 17.45
CA MET A 250 -4.56 5.64 18.16
C MET A 250 -3.25 5.69 17.36
N GLU A 251 -3.31 5.43 16.06
CA GLU A 251 -2.14 5.50 15.17
C GLU A 251 -1.56 6.92 15.10
N ALA A 252 -2.40 7.96 15.16
CA ALA A 252 -1.95 9.35 15.17
C ALA A 252 -1.14 9.66 16.43
N TYR A 253 -1.64 9.27 17.61
CA TYR A 253 -0.96 9.43 18.89
C TYR A 253 0.30 8.57 19.00
N SER A 254 0.26 7.34 18.50
CA SER A 254 1.42 6.44 18.43
C SER A 254 2.56 7.05 17.61
N ARG A 255 2.25 7.61 16.43
CA ARG A 255 3.24 8.28 15.57
C ARG A 255 3.75 9.61 16.12
N ALA A 256 2.92 10.33 16.87
CA ALA A 256 3.31 11.54 17.58
C ALA A 256 4.23 11.25 18.79
N GLY A 257 4.36 9.98 19.20
CA GLY A 257 5.23 9.57 20.30
C GLY A 257 4.57 9.63 21.67
N PHE A 258 3.23 9.55 21.74
CA PHE A 258 2.44 9.58 22.97
C PHE A 258 1.84 8.18 23.28
N PRO A 259 2.63 7.24 23.84
CA PRO A 259 2.17 5.86 24.07
C PRO A 259 1.06 5.78 25.13
N TYR A 260 1.10 6.61 26.18
CA TYR A 260 0.09 6.61 27.23
C TYR A 260 -1.26 7.14 26.71
N ALA A 261 -1.27 8.22 25.94
CA ALA A 261 -2.49 8.71 25.28
C ALA A 261 -3.07 7.66 24.30
N THR A 262 -2.20 6.93 23.58
CA THR A 262 -2.64 5.80 22.75
C THR A 262 -3.36 4.72 23.58
N SER A 263 -2.87 4.44 24.79
CA SER A 263 -3.47 3.50 25.75
C SER A 263 -4.79 4.01 26.35
N GLU A 264 -4.90 5.31 26.60
CA GLU A 264 -6.15 5.95 27.03
C GLU A 264 -7.23 5.80 25.96
N ILE A 265 -6.89 6.04 24.68
CA ILE A 265 -7.83 5.85 23.56
C ILE A 265 -8.22 4.36 23.41
N PHE A 266 -7.27 3.44 23.57
CA PHE A 266 -7.56 2.01 23.56
C PHE A 266 -8.54 1.60 24.68
N SER A 267 -8.36 2.18 25.87
CA SER A 267 -9.24 1.95 27.02
C SER A 267 -10.62 2.59 26.79
N LEU A 268 -10.67 3.79 26.21
CA LEU A 268 -11.90 4.46 25.82
C LEU A 268 -12.70 3.63 24.81
N MET A 269 -12.03 3.10 23.77
CA MET A 269 -12.63 2.21 22.78
C MET A 269 -13.33 1.02 23.46
N GLN A 270 -12.68 0.36 24.41
CA GLN A 270 -13.26 -0.73 25.19
C GLN A 270 -14.45 -0.28 26.05
N HIS A 271 -14.33 0.87 26.74
CA HIS A 271 -15.39 1.42 27.58
C HIS A 271 -16.65 1.78 26.77
N MET A 272 -16.46 2.23 25.53
CA MET A 272 -17.56 2.53 24.60
C MET A 272 -18.16 1.28 23.95
N GLY A 273 -17.74 0.07 24.36
CA GLY A 273 -18.25 -1.19 23.84
C GLY A 273 -17.72 -1.56 22.45
N CYS A 274 -16.69 -0.86 21.96
CA CYS A 274 -16.04 -1.16 20.69
C CYS A 274 -14.90 -2.15 20.96
N GLU A 275 -15.04 -3.40 20.50
CA GLU A 275 -14.04 -4.44 20.80
C GLU A 275 -12.73 -4.22 20.02
N PRO A 276 -11.58 -4.14 20.70
CA PRO A 276 -10.30 -3.99 20.02
C PRO A 276 -9.96 -5.20 19.15
N ASP A 277 -9.53 -4.93 17.92
CA ASP A 277 -9.11 -5.96 17.00
C ASP A 277 -7.59 -6.14 17.01
N ARG A 278 -7.10 -7.08 16.21
CA ARG A 278 -5.66 -7.33 16.06
C ARG A 278 -4.88 -6.07 15.63
N ALA A 279 -5.49 -5.16 14.87
CA ALA A 279 -4.83 -3.93 14.47
C ALA A 279 -4.68 -2.98 15.67
N SER A 280 -5.69 -2.85 16.54
CA SER A 280 -5.64 -2.06 17.77
C SER A 280 -4.45 -2.47 18.66
N TYR A 281 -4.30 -3.77 18.89
CA TYR A 281 -3.17 -4.32 19.67
C TYR A 281 -1.82 -4.07 18.99
N ASN A 282 -1.73 -4.23 17.66
CA ASN A 282 -0.49 -3.93 16.94
C ASN A 282 -0.11 -2.45 17.07
N ILE A 283 -1.07 -1.53 17.04
CA ILE A 283 -0.81 -0.10 17.24
C ILE A 283 -0.24 0.16 18.63
N MET A 284 -0.79 -0.48 19.67
CA MET A 284 -0.26 -0.41 21.04
C MET A 284 1.17 -0.92 21.16
N VAL A 285 1.49 -2.08 20.54
CA VAL A 285 2.87 -2.61 20.51
C VAL A 285 3.82 -1.64 19.80
N ASP A 286 3.40 -1.04 18.67
CA ASP A 286 4.22 -0.05 17.96
C ASP A 286 4.42 1.22 18.81
N ALA A 287 3.38 1.70 19.49
CA ALA A 287 3.42 2.90 20.33
C ALA A 287 4.44 2.75 21.47
N TYR A 288 4.31 1.69 22.28
CA TYR A 288 5.25 1.40 23.36
C TYR A 288 6.66 1.08 22.83
N GLY A 289 6.75 0.33 21.74
CA GLY A 289 8.02 -0.03 21.11
C GLY A 289 8.80 1.18 20.56
N ARG A 290 8.12 2.18 20.00
CA ARG A 290 8.74 3.45 19.56
C ARG A 290 9.21 4.29 20.74
N ALA A 291 8.48 4.26 21.85
CA ALA A 291 8.85 4.94 23.09
C ALA A 291 9.98 4.23 23.87
N GLY A 292 10.40 3.03 23.44
CA GLY A 292 11.42 2.23 24.12
C GLY A 292 10.91 1.48 25.36
N LEU A 293 9.59 1.49 25.59
CA LEU A 293 8.91 0.78 26.69
C LEU A 293 8.70 -0.68 26.30
N ASN A 294 9.79 -1.43 26.18
CA ASN A 294 9.76 -2.79 25.60
C ASN A 294 8.96 -3.79 26.44
N GLU A 295 8.97 -3.65 27.77
CA GLU A 295 8.21 -4.51 28.68
C GLU A 295 6.70 -4.32 28.50
N ASP A 296 6.24 -3.07 28.38
CA ASP A 296 4.83 -2.76 28.08
C ASP A 296 4.44 -3.29 26.69
N ALA A 297 5.32 -3.14 25.69
CA ALA A 297 5.10 -3.68 24.35
C ALA A 297 4.97 -5.22 24.36
N GLU A 298 5.81 -5.92 25.14
CA GLU A 298 5.72 -7.38 25.31
C GLU A 298 4.45 -7.79 26.06
N ALA A 299 4.06 -7.04 27.10
CA ALA A 299 2.83 -7.31 27.84
C ALA A 299 1.58 -7.22 26.95
N ILE A 300 1.49 -6.20 26.09
CA ILE A 300 0.42 -6.06 25.10
C ILE A 300 0.44 -7.21 24.08
N PHE A 301 1.63 -7.65 23.65
CA PHE A 301 1.77 -8.76 22.71
C PHE A 301 1.30 -10.09 23.30
N GLU A 302 1.64 -10.36 24.56
CA GLU A 302 1.15 -11.55 25.29
C GLU A 302 -0.35 -11.46 25.58
N GLU A 303 -0.88 -10.26 25.83
CA GLU A 303 -2.32 -10.03 25.95
C GLU A 303 -3.07 -10.42 24.66
N LEU A 304 -2.54 -10.02 23.51
CA LEU A 304 -3.09 -10.39 22.19
C LEU A 304 -3.18 -11.92 22.06
N LYS A 305 -2.14 -12.66 22.46
CA LYS A 305 -2.15 -14.14 22.46
C LYS A 305 -3.19 -14.70 23.44
N ARG A 306 -3.27 -14.15 24.65
CA ARG A 306 -4.19 -14.58 25.71
C ARG A 306 -5.65 -14.44 25.30
N ARG A 307 -5.98 -13.43 24.49
CA ARG A 307 -7.32 -13.24 23.90
C ARG A 307 -7.64 -14.18 22.74
N GLY A 308 -6.75 -15.12 22.42
CA GLY A 308 -6.95 -16.08 21.33
C GLY A 308 -6.73 -15.50 19.93
N MET A 309 -6.23 -14.27 19.83
CA MET A 309 -5.85 -13.69 18.55
C MET A 309 -4.46 -14.21 18.15
N THR A 310 -4.37 -14.82 16.97
CA THR A 310 -3.10 -15.32 16.46
C THR A 310 -2.21 -14.15 16.02
N PRO A 311 -1.02 -13.97 16.62
CA PRO A 311 -0.12 -12.92 16.20
C PRO A 311 0.32 -13.15 14.75
N THR A 312 0.29 -12.08 13.96
CA THR A 312 0.71 -12.15 12.55
C THR A 312 2.18 -11.80 12.37
N MET A 313 2.68 -11.91 11.14
CA MET A 313 4.00 -11.40 10.75
C MET A 313 4.23 -9.96 11.25
N LYS A 314 3.27 -9.06 10.97
CA LYS A 314 3.32 -7.65 11.43
C LYS A 314 3.46 -7.53 12.95
N SER A 315 2.72 -8.33 13.70
CA SER A 315 2.74 -8.30 15.17
C SER A 315 4.13 -8.61 15.71
N HIS A 316 4.77 -9.67 15.20
CA HIS A 316 6.13 -10.04 15.59
C HIS A 316 7.17 -9.01 15.11
N MET A 317 7.02 -8.46 13.90
CA MET A 317 7.93 -7.43 13.37
C MET A 317 7.95 -6.16 14.23
N LEU A 318 6.80 -5.75 14.78
CA LEU A 318 6.72 -4.58 15.66
C LEU A 318 7.49 -4.81 16.97
N LEU A 319 7.27 -5.96 17.60
CA LEU A 319 7.99 -6.34 18.82
C LEU A 319 9.49 -6.52 18.56
N LEU A 320 9.86 -7.14 17.42
CA LEU A 320 11.25 -7.28 16.98
C LEU A 320 11.89 -5.91 16.76
N SER A 321 11.19 -4.97 16.12
CA SER A 321 11.72 -3.62 15.89
C SER A 321 11.93 -2.87 17.21
N ALA A 322 11.08 -3.09 18.23
CA ALA A 322 11.25 -2.49 19.55
C ALA A 322 12.56 -2.98 20.20
N TYR A 323 12.72 -4.31 20.29
CA TYR A 323 13.91 -4.92 20.88
C TYR A 323 15.20 -4.72 20.06
N SER A 324 15.10 -4.62 18.73
CA SER A 324 16.22 -4.30 17.85
C SER A 324 16.73 -2.87 18.09
N LYS A 325 15.82 -1.92 18.37
CA LYS A 325 16.20 -0.54 18.73
C LYS A 325 16.85 -0.46 20.10
N SER A 326 16.36 -1.23 21.08
CA SER A 326 16.92 -1.28 22.43
C SER A 326 18.21 -2.12 22.53
N GLY A 327 18.56 -2.88 21.49
CA GLY A 327 19.76 -3.71 21.46
C GLY A 327 19.64 -5.04 22.20
N ASN A 328 18.43 -5.49 22.55
CA ASN A 328 18.23 -6.76 23.24
C ASN A 328 18.22 -7.93 22.25
N ILE A 329 19.41 -8.40 21.89
CA ILE A 329 19.62 -9.48 20.92
C ILE A 329 18.95 -10.80 21.34
N PRO A 330 19.07 -11.28 22.60
CA PRO A 330 18.42 -12.54 22.99
C PRO A 330 16.91 -12.53 22.78
N LYS A 331 16.24 -11.41 23.08
CA LYS A 331 14.79 -11.26 22.82
C LYS A 331 14.48 -11.22 21.33
N CYS A 332 15.31 -10.57 20.51
CA CYS A 332 15.14 -10.58 19.06
C CYS A 332 15.23 -12.01 18.49
N GLU A 333 16.22 -12.80 18.93
CA GLU A 333 16.37 -14.20 18.54
C GLU A 333 15.17 -15.06 19.00
N ASP A 334 14.69 -14.87 20.22
CA ASP A 334 13.50 -15.57 20.72
C ASP A 334 12.26 -15.26 19.88
N ILE A 335 12.03 -13.98 19.51
CA ILE A 335 10.91 -13.58 18.65
C ILE A 335 10.99 -14.27 17.29
N VAL A 336 12.15 -14.30 16.65
CA VAL A 336 12.33 -15.00 15.36
C VAL A 336 12.07 -16.50 15.50
N ASN A 337 12.51 -17.11 16.61
CA ASN A 337 12.23 -18.52 16.89
C ASN A 337 10.74 -18.78 17.13
N GLN A 338 10.02 -17.88 17.82
CA GLN A 338 8.57 -17.96 17.99
C GLN A 338 7.86 -17.89 16.64
N MET A 339 8.28 -16.99 15.73
CA MET A 339 7.73 -16.88 14.37
C MET A 339 7.88 -18.20 13.60
N LEU A 340 9.07 -18.79 13.61
CA LEU A 340 9.35 -20.07 12.94
C LEU A 340 8.50 -21.21 13.52
N LYS A 341 8.35 -21.28 14.85
CA LYS A 341 7.50 -22.27 15.52
C LYS A 341 6.02 -22.12 15.18
N SER A 342 5.56 -20.88 14.95
CA SER A 342 4.19 -20.61 14.47
C SER A 342 3.99 -20.86 12.97
N GLY A 343 5.00 -21.39 12.26
CA GLY A 343 4.93 -21.66 10.83
C GLY A 343 5.07 -20.42 9.94
N LEU A 344 5.40 -19.27 10.52
CA LEU A 344 5.68 -18.05 9.78
C LEU A 344 7.13 -18.07 9.30
N ARG A 345 7.34 -17.83 8.00
CA ARG A 345 8.69 -17.69 7.45
C ARG A 345 9.14 -16.22 7.59
N PRO A 346 10.28 -15.95 8.23
CA PRO A 346 10.89 -14.62 8.24
C PRO A 346 11.03 -14.07 6.84
N ASP A 347 10.66 -12.81 6.63
CA ASP A 347 10.85 -12.12 5.36
C ASP A 347 12.16 -11.30 5.37
N THR A 348 12.48 -10.67 4.23
CA THR A 348 13.65 -9.80 4.08
C THR A 348 13.67 -8.69 5.15
N PHE A 349 12.52 -8.17 5.58
CA PHE A 349 12.46 -7.13 6.61
C PHE A 349 12.89 -7.64 8.00
N VAL A 350 12.43 -8.83 8.40
CA VAL A 350 12.83 -9.45 9.67
C VAL A 350 14.33 -9.70 9.68
N LEU A 351 14.88 -10.23 8.60
CA LEU A 351 16.32 -10.48 8.47
C LEU A 351 17.13 -9.17 8.48
N ASN A 352 16.66 -8.13 7.78
CA ASN A 352 17.26 -6.78 7.83
C ASN A 352 17.21 -6.16 9.25
N SER A 353 16.13 -6.42 10.00
CA SER A 353 15.99 -5.95 11.39
C SER A 353 16.98 -6.66 12.33
N MET A 354 17.21 -7.96 12.12
CA MET A 354 18.22 -8.75 12.84
C MET A 354 19.64 -8.34 12.48
N LEU A 355 19.94 -8.14 11.18
CA LEU A 355 21.22 -7.62 10.69
C LEU A 355 21.57 -6.29 11.38
N ASN A 356 20.62 -5.36 11.41
CA ASN A 356 20.80 -4.07 12.05
C ASN A 356 21.01 -4.20 13.58
N ALA A 357 20.31 -5.14 14.23
CA ALA A 357 20.47 -5.40 15.66
C ALA A 357 21.87 -5.94 15.97
N TYR A 358 22.29 -7.01 15.29
CA TYR A 358 23.62 -7.62 15.50
C TYR A 358 24.74 -6.64 15.22
N GLY A 359 24.66 -5.90 14.12
CA GLY A 359 25.69 -4.95 13.75
C GLY A 359 25.81 -3.76 14.71
N LYS A 360 24.71 -3.27 15.30
CA LYS A 360 24.76 -2.24 16.37
C LYS A 360 25.43 -2.75 17.65
N MET A 361 25.31 -4.04 17.94
CA MET A 361 25.90 -4.68 19.12
C MET A 361 27.30 -5.26 18.83
N GLY A 362 27.84 -5.05 17.62
CA GLY A 362 29.16 -5.52 17.23
C GLY A 362 29.28 -7.03 16.99
N GLN A 363 28.16 -7.76 16.88
CA GLN A 363 28.14 -9.19 16.56
C GLN A 363 28.26 -9.40 15.03
N PHE A 364 29.41 -9.02 14.47
CA PHE A 364 29.61 -9.03 13.01
C PHE A 364 29.58 -10.43 12.40
N ASP A 365 30.01 -11.47 13.13
CA ASP A 365 29.98 -12.85 12.63
C ASP A 365 28.55 -13.31 12.33
N LYS A 366 27.61 -13.07 13.27
CA LYS A 366 26.19 -13.37 13.07
C LYS A 366 25.54 -12.51 11.98
N MET A 367 26.03 -11.28 11.81
CA MET A 367 25.58 -10.41 10.73
C MET A 367 25.98 -10.98 9.36
N GLU A 368 27.21 -11.51 9.23
CA GLU A 368 27.70 -12.18 8.03
C GLU A 368 26.98 -13.52 7.78
N GLU A 369 26.64 -14.27 8.84
CA GLU A 369 25.80 -15.48 8.73
C GLU A 369 24.42 -15.18 8.13
N ILE A 370 23.76 -14.10 8.55
CA ILE A 370 22.47 -13.70 7.94
C ILE A 370 22.66 -13.29 6.49
N LEU A 371 23.70 -12.50 6.16
CA LEU A 371 23.96 -12.14 4.77
C LEU A 371 24.16 -13.38 3.90
N HIS A 372 24.94 -14.37 4.38
CA HIS A 372 25.13 -15.64 3.68
C HIS A 372 23.82 -16.42 3.53
N LEU A 373 22.96 -16.45 4.55
CA LEU A 373 21.63 -17.05 4.48
C LEU A 373 20.75 -16.36 3.43
N MET A 374 20.86 -15.04 3.30
CA MET A 374 20.10 -14.25 2.33
C MET A 374 20.65 -14.38 0.90
N GLU A 375 21.95 -14.56 0.72
CA GLU A 375 22.55 -14.71 -0.61
C GLU A 375 22.44 -16.13 -1.18
N ASN A 376 22.54 -17.14 -0.31
CA ASN A 376 22.58 -18.55 -0.71
C ASN A 376 21.29 -19.33 -0.36
N GLY A 377 20.33 -18.66 0.28
CA GLY A 377 19.05 -19.25 0.68
C GLY A 377 17.89 -18.87 -0.25
N PRO A 378 16.65 -19.15 0.17
CA PRO A 378 15.44 -18.80 -0.59
C PRO A 378 15.03 -17.32 -0.46
N PHE A 379 15.83 -16.51 0.24
CA PHE A 379 15.53 -15.09 0.47
C PHE A 379 16.24 -14.24 -0.58
N GLU A 380 15.70 -13.06 -0.87
CA GLU A 380 16.38 -12.08 -1.71
C GLU A 380 16.91 -10.96 -0.82
N ALA A 381 18.23 -10.82 -0.79
CA ALA A 381 18.86 -9.58 -0.31
C ALA A 381 18.45 -8.44 -1.23
N ASP A 382 18.12 -7.29 -0.65
CA ASP A 382 17.74 -6.08 -1.40
C ASP A 382 18.76 -4.96 -1.16
N ILE A 383 18.56 -3.81 -1.80
CA ILE A 383 19.44 -2.64 -1.60
C ILE A 383 19.45 -2.20 -0.13
N THR A 384 18.32 -2.36 0.58
CA THR A 384 18.20 -2.07 2.01
C THR A 384 19.14 -2.93 2.85
N THR A 385 19.26 -4.23 2.54
CA THR A 385 20.20 -5.15 3.20
C THR A 385 21.63 -4.61 3.15
N TYR A 386 22.11 -4.24 1.95
CA TYR A 386 23.45 -3.72 1.77
C TYR A 386 23.64 -2.32 2.36
N ASN A 387 22.62 -1.47 2.33
CA ASN A 387 22.63 -0.16 2.99
C ASN A 387 22.89 -0.29 4.51
N ILE A 388 22.24 -1.26 5.16
CA ILE A 388 22.45 -1.56 6.58
C ILE A 388 23.90 -1.98 6.83
N LEU A 389 24.41 -2.93 6.05
CA LEU A 389 25.79 -3.45 6.19
C LEU A 389 26.85 -2.36 5.97
N ILE A 390 26.74 -1.60 4.88
CA ILE A 390 27.66 -0.50 4.53
C ILE A 390 27.67 0.54 5.67
N ASN A 391 26.50 0.95 6.16
CA ASN A 391 26.41 1.89 7.26
C ASN A 391 27.04 1.34 8.55
N ILE A 392 26.79 0.07 8.89
CA ILE A 392 27.31 -0.57 10.11
C ILE A 392 28.84 -0.73 10.06
N TYR A 393 29.38 -1.33 8.99
CA TYR A 393 30.83 -1.45 8.82
C TYR A 393 31.51 -0.08 8.77
N GLY A 394 30.89 0.90 8.11
CA GLY A 394 31.36 2.29 8.07
C GLY A 394 31.39 2.95 9.45
N ARG A 395 30.38 2.71 10.31
CA ARG A 395 30.36 3.20 11.70
C ARG A 395 31.37 2.51 12.60
N ALA A 396 31.57 1.21 12.40
CA ALA A 396 32.52 0.40 13.15
C ALA A 396 33.98 0.61 12.69
N GLY A 397 34.19 1.27 11.54
CA GLY A 397 35.52 1.59 11.00
C GLY A 397 36.14 0.50 10.13
N PHE A 398 35.37 -0.50 9.70
CA PHE A 398 35.80 -1.55 8.78
C PHE A 398 35.67 -1.09 7.32
N PHE A 399 36.47 -0.09 6.93
CA PHE A 399 36.39 0.55 5.59
C PHE A 399 36.61 -0.43 4.44
N SER A 400 37.54 -1.37 4.56
CA SER A 400 37.81 -2.36 3.49
C SER A 400 36.58 -3.21 3.18
N ARG A 401 35.93 -3.76 4.23
CA ARG A 401 34.70 -4.57 4.08
C ARG A 401 33.55 -3.73 3.52
N MET A 402 33.43 -2.48 3.95
CA MET A 402 32.43 -1.54 3.44
C MET A 402 32.60 -1.29 1.92
N GLU A 403 33.82 -1.02 1.47
CA GLU A 403 34.12 -0.77 0.04
C GLU A 403 33.95 -2.04 -0.81
N GLU A 404 34.30 -3.22 -0.28
CA GLU A 404 34.07 -4.50 -0.94
C GLU A 404 32.56 -4.76 -1.16
N LEU A 405 31.74 -4.51 -0.13
CA LEU A 405 30.28 -4.63 -0.24
C LEU A 405 29.72 -3.64 -1.26
N PHE A 406 30.15 -2.39 -1.24
CA PHE A 406 29.71 -1.38 -2.19
C PHE A 406 30.02 -1.79 -3.63
N LYS A 407 31.24 -2.27 -3.90
CA LYS A 407 31.64 -2.75 -5.23
C LYS A 407 30.85 -3.99 -5.65
N SER A 408 30.48 -4.86 -4.71
CA SER A 408 29.70 -6.07 -5.00
C SER A 408 28.30 -5.79 -5.56
N LEU A 409 27.72 -4.60 -5.31
CA LEU A 409 26.39 -4.20 -5.80
C LEU A 409 26.30 -4.26 -7.32
N VAL A 410 27.37 -3.84 -8.02
CA VAL A 410 27.44 -3.86 -9.49
C VAL A 410 27.35 -5.28 -10.01
N CYS A 411 28.11 -6.21 -9.42
CA CYS A 411 28.08 -7.63 -9.79
C CYS A 411 26.73 -8.29 -9.50
N LYS A 412 26.01 -7.79 -8.49
CA LYS A 412 24.68 -8.27 -8.09
C LYS A 412 23.54 -7.60 -8.85
N LYS A 413 23.84 -6.74 -9.85
CA LYS A 413 22.86 -5.98 -10.64
C LYS A 413 21.93 -5.10 -9.80
N MET A 414 22.43 -4.62 -8.67
CA MET A 414 21.73 -3.67 -7.81
C MET A 414 22.22 -2.25 -8.08
N MET A 415 21.29 -1.31 -8.21
CA MET A 415 21.64 0.11 -8.34
C MET A 415 21.76 0.73 -6.94
N ALA A 416 22.90 1.37 -6.68
CA ALA A 416 23.13 2.12 -5.45
C ALA A 416 22.18 3.34 -5.40
N ASP A 417 21.40 3.43 -4.33
CA ASP A 417 20.48 4.54 -4.11
C ASP A 417 21.13 5.66 -3.29
N VAL A 418 20.41 6.76 -3.10
CA VAL A 418 20.87 7.92 -2.32
C VAL A 418 21.33 7.51 -0.92
N VAL A 419 20.67 6.52 -0.30
CA VAL A 419 20.99 6.03 1.05
C VAL A 419 22.29 5.23 1.04
N THR A 420 22.54 4.41 0.01
CA THR A 420 23.80 3.67 -0.18
C THR A 420 24.99 4.61 -0.21
N TRP A 421 24.94 5.61 -1.10
CA TRP A 421 26.00 6.60 -1.29
C TRP A 421 26.21 7.45 -0.04
N THR A 422 25.11 7.93 0.56
CA THR A 422 25.17 8.73 1.79
C THR A 422 25.75 7.93 2.96
N SER A 423 25.46 6.63 3.06
CA SER A 423 26.02 5.75 4.10
C SER A 423 27.53 5.54 3.93
N ARG A 424 27.99 5.29 2.69
CA ARG A 424 29.41 5.17 2.35
C ARG A 424 30.17 6.47 2.64
N MET A 425 29.66 7.61 2.15
CA MET A 425 30.24 8.93 2.39
C MET A 425 30.25 9.28 3.89
N GLY A 426 29.18 8.93 4.61
CA GLY A 426 29.05 9.17 6.05
C GLY A 426 30.14 8.49 6.89
N ALA A 427 30.69 7.36 6.44
CA ALA A 427 31.82 6.70 7.11
C ALA A 427 33.09 7.56 7.10
N TYR A 428 33.41 8.17 5.94
CA TYR A 428 34.58 9.03 5.77
C TYR A 428 34.37 10.42 6.38
N SER A 429 33.15 10.94 6.32
CA SER A 429 32.77 12.22 6.92
C SER A 429 33.00 12.26 8.44
N ARG A 430 32.67 11.17 9.16
CA ARG A 430 32.97 11.03 10.61
C ARG A 430 34.46 11.06 10.95
N LYS A 431 35.32 10.71 10.00
CA LYS A 431 36.79 10.82 10.14
C LYS A 431 37.35 12.14 9.61
N LYS A 432 36.50 13.11 9.27
CA LYS A 432 36.88 14.41 8.69
C LYS A 432 37.73 14.28 7.42
N GLN A 433 37.48 13.24 6.62
CA GLN A 433 38.15 13.05 5.33
C GLN A 433 37.38 13.75 4.20
N TYR A 434 37.52 15.07 4.13
CA TYR A 434 36.80 15.95 3.19
C TYR A 434 36.98 15.53 1.73
N TYR A 435 38.23 15.41 1.24
CA TYR A 435 38.50 15.06 -0.16
C TYR A 435 37.88 13.73 -0.58
N LYS A 436 37.86 12.73 0.32
CA LYS A 436 37.22 11.45 0.02
C LYS A 436 35.70 11.56 -0.04
N CYS A 437 35.11 12.44 0.76
CA CYS A 437 33.68 12.72 0.70
C CYS A 437 33.30 13.43 -0.60
N LEU A 438 34.11 14.37 -1.08
CA LEU A 438 33.93 15.00 -2.39
C LEU A 438 34.02 13.99 -3.53
N GLU A 439 35.05 13.15 -3.54
CA GLU A 439 35.23 12.10 -4.56
C GLU A 439 33.99 11.17 -4.64
N ILE A 440 33.49 10.72 -3.47
CA ILE A 440 32.28 9.87 -3.41
C ILE A 440 31.04 10.63 -3.89
N PHE A 441 30.95 11.92 -3.61
CA PHE A 441 29.85 12.77 -4.05
C PHE A 441 29.84 12.94 -5.58
N GLU A 442 31.01 13.13 -6.19
CA GLU A 442 31.15 13.18 -7.65
C GLU A 442 30.81 11.83 -8.30
N GLU A 443 31.35 10.72 -7.76
CA GLU A 443 31.00 9.36 -8.22
C GLU A 443 29.49 9.09 -8.16
N MET A 444 28.81 9.58 -7.12
CA MET A 444 27.36 9.46 -6.96
C MET A 444 26.61 10.18 -8.10
N VAL A 445 27.00 11.42 -8.41
CA VAL A 445 26.38 12.21 -9.48
C VAL A 445 26.65 11.59 -10.85
N ASP A 446 27.88 11.13 -11.10
CA ASP A 446 28.28 10.46 -12.35
C ASP A 446 27.52 9.16 -12.58
N SER A 447 27.13 8.46 -11.50
CA SER A 447 26.28 7.26 -11.57
C SER A 447 24.80 7.56 -11.89
N GLY A 448 24.42 8.82 -12.03
CA GLY A 448 23.04 9.26 -12.25
C GLY A 448 22.18 9.27 -10.99
N CYS A 449 22.79 9.16 -9.80
CA CYS A 449 22.10 9.21 -8.52
C CYS A 449 22.20 10.62 -7.94
N TYR A 450 21.07 11.33 -7.84
CA TYR A 450 21.09 12.73 -7.43
C TYR A 450 21.03 12.90 -5.91
N PRO A 451 21.92 13.72 -5.31
CA PRO A 451 22.01 13.87 -3.86
C PRO A 451 20.81 14.61 -3.26
N ASP A 452 20.44 14.25 -2.03
CA ASP A 452 19.37 14.91 -1.28
C ASP A 452 19.91 15.85 -0.20
N GLY A 453 19.00 16.49 0.55
CA GLY A 453 19.37 17.37 1.66
C GLY A 453 20.12 16.65 2.80
N GLY A 454 19.96 15.33 2.94
CA GLY A 454 20.71 14.49 3.87
C GLY A 454 22.15 14.27 3.41
N THR A 455 22.35 13.94 2.13
CA THR A 455 23.68 13.80 1.49
C THR A 455 24.47 15.10 1.64
N ALA A 456 23.85 16.24 1.34
CA ALA A 456 24.43 17.57 1.50
C ALA A 456 24.89 17.85 2.95
N ARG A 457 24.08 17.46 3.94
CA ARG A 457 24.44 17.60 5.36
C ARG A 457 25.65 16.75 5.75
N VAL A 458 25.72 15.53 5.23
CA VAL A 458 26.86 14.63 5.48
C VAL A 458 28.15 15.19 4.88
N LEU A 459 28.10 15.76 3.67
CA LEU A 459 29.25 16.40 3.03
C LEU A 459 29.71 17.63 3.82
N LEU A 460 28.79 18.53 4.21
CA LEU A 460 29.10 19.69 5.05
C LEU A 460 29.73 19.28 6.38
N SER A 461 29.24 18.21 7.02
CA SER A 461 29.79 17.73 8.29
C SER A 461 31.22 17.20 8.19
N SER A 462 31.71 16.88 6.99
CA SER A 462 33.11 16.48 6.76
C SER A 462 34.09 17.66 6.73
N CYS A 463 33.58 18.87 6.46
CA CYS A 463 34.40 20.09 6.35
C CYS A 463 35.00 20.48 7.70
N SER A 464 36.17 21.09 7.64
CA SER A 464 36.95 21.60 8.78
C SER A 464 37.39 23.05 8.62
N THR A 465 37.38 23.60 7.40
CA THR A 465 37.74 25.00 7.12
C THR A 465 36.56 25.79 6.53
N ASP A 466 36.59 27.13 6.67
CA ASP A 466 35.58 28.01 6.08
C ASP A 466 35.61 27.99 4.54
N GLU A 467 36.77 27.71 3.94
CA GLU A 467 36.93 27.55 2.49
C GLU A 467 36.19 26.31 1.97
N GLU A 468 36.37 25.16 2.63
CA GLU A 468 35.66 23.92 2.30
C GLU A 468 34.13 24.08 2.44
N ILE A 469 33.69 24.79 3.50
CA ILE A 469 32.27 25.09 3.72
C ILE A 469 31.72 25.99 2.60
N ALA A 470 32.49 26.99 2.16
CA ALA A 470 32.08 27.88 1.08
C ALA A 470 31.95 27.11 -0.24
N GLU A 471 32.90 26.25 -0.57
CA GLU A 471 32.89 25.39 -1.77
C GLU A 471 31.67 24.47 -1.79
N VAL A 472 31.45 23.70 -0.71
CA VAL A 472 30.29 22.79 -0.61
C VAL A 472 28.97 23.57 -0.65
N SER A 473 28.91 24.76 -0.04
CA SER A 473 27.72 25.61 -0.09
C SER A 473 27.40 26.09 -1.51
N VAL A 474 28.41 26.34 -2.35
CA VAL A 474 28.21 26.68 -3.76
C VAL A 474 27.66 25.47 -4.52
N ILE A 475 28.23 24.27 -4.33
CA ILE A 475 27.77 23.02 -4.94
C ILE A 475 26.29 22.77 -4.58
N ILE A 476 25.94 22.85 -3.30
CA ILE A 476 24.55 22.64 -2.84
C ILE A 476 23.58 23.66 -3.43
N ARG A 477 23.99 24.94 -3.56
CA ARG A 477 23.14 25.98 -4.18
C ARG A 477 22.95 25.75 -5.68
N ALA A 478 23.97 25.27 -6.38
CA ALA A 478 23.86 24.91 -7.79
C ALA A 478 22.85 23.77 -7.97
N MET A 479 22.95 22.72 -7.14
CA MET A 479 21.99 21.61 -7.17
C MET A 479 20.53 22.06 -6.97
N HIS A 480 20.27 22.94 -5.98
CA HIS A 480 18.90 23.42 -5.72
C HIS A 480 18.35 24.31 -6.84
N LYS A 481 19.22 24.99 -7.59
CA LYS A 481 18.81 25.73 -8.79
C LYS A 481 18.41 24.77 -9.89
N ASP A 482 19.23 23.76 -10.19
CA ASP A 482 18.95 22.80 -11.25
C ASP A 482 17.74 21.91 -10.97
N VAL A 483 17.49 21.54 -9.71
CA VAL A 483 16.26 20.81 -9.31
C VAL A 483 15.00 21.65 -9.55
N LYS A 484 15.05 22.98 -9.39
CA LYS A 484 13.93 23.87 -9.76
C LYS A 484 13.75 23.95 -11.27
N THR A 485 14.82 23.89 -12.06
CA THR A 485 14.78 23.93 -13.52
C THR A 485 14.26 22.62 -14.13
N VAL A 486 14.46 21.48 -13.45
CA VAL A 486 13.96 20.15 -13.88
C VAL A 486 12.48 19.95 -13.51
N LEU A 487 11.95 20.68 -12.52
CA LEU A 487 10.54 20.65 -12.11
C LEU A 487 9.66 21.70 -12.81
N SER A 488 10.21 22.45 -13.77
CA SER A 488 9.45 23.30 -14.67
C SER A 488 9.35 22.66 -16.06
N ILE A 489 8.41 21.72 -16.23
CA ILE A 489 7.65 21.39 -17.46
C ILE A 489 6.40 20.62 -17.04
#